data_AF-A0A950PAM8-F1
#
_entry.id   AF-A0A950PAM8-F1
#
_cell.length_a   1.000
_cell.length_b   1.000
_cell.length_c   1.000
_cell.angle_alpha   90.00
_cell.angle_beta   90.00
_cell.angle_gamma   90.00
#
_symmetry.space_group_name_H-M   'P 1'
#
loop_
_entity.id
_entity.type
_entity.pdbx_description
1 polymer ?
#
loop_
_entity_poly.entity_id
_entity_poly.type
_entity_poly.pdbx_seq_one_letter_code
_entity_poly.pdbx_strand_id
1 'polypeptide(L)'
;MPVVAALPSNIYRYVWEASGWHQLPLVALTVCVSLLEVVPLELQRRIVNDVVKNRNYWFVLVYCAIYVGVVLFQGGTKLVLNIYRNWIGENAVRELRRRVHALVDSHSMTSTGPEAEGVQASMIVAEVEPVGSFVGGSVSEPLLQAGILCSVLAYMIHVDVRMAGIAILFFIPQLIFVPLMQHAMNRRTRVRVRIIRQLSVSVVEGGGDAARDRADDSRIERVFQLNMGIYRFKFSMNFLMNLSTQLQIIGALAVGAWAVINQQLEIGGVVAFVSGISRITDPWGDLVNYFRDANINQVKFGLLRDAVNQQAAAPAAA
;
A
#
# COMPACT_ATOMS: atom_id res chain seq x y z
N MET A 1 3.26 -41.20 -6.67
CA MET A 1 2.23 -40.23 -6.24
C MET A 1 2.91 -39.08 -5.50
N PRO A 2 3.12 -37.91 -6.10
CA PRO A 2 3.50 -36.76 -5.31
C PRO A 2 2.24 -36.21 -4.64
N VAL A 3 2.30 -36.12 -3.32
CA VAL A 3 1.28 -35.53 -2.46
C VAL A 3 0.91 -34.14 -3.01
N VAL A 4 -0.34 -33.94 -3.40
CA VAL A 4 -0.89 -32.60 -3.66
C VAL A 4 -0.86 -31.88 -2.32
N ALA A 5 0.22 -31.13 -2.09
CA ALA A 5 0.43 -30.41 -0.85
C ALA A 5 -0.69 -29.36 -0.71
N ALA A 6 -1.51 -29.52 0.33
CA ALA A 6 -2.57 -28.58 0.67
C ALA A 6 -2.03 -27.14 0.67
N LEU A 7 -2.78 -26.22 0.04
CA LEU A 7 -2.46 -24.79 0.07
C LEU A 7 -2.32 -24.35 1.55
N PRO A 8 -1.19 -23.73 1.94
CA PRO A 8 -0.97 -23.34 3.32
C PRO A 8 -2.04 -22.34 3.78
N SER A 9 -2.40 -22.40 5.06
CA SER A 9 -3.52 -21.65 5.66
C SER A 9 -3.36 -20.12 5.64
N ASN A 10 -2.19 -19.60 5.24
CA ASN A 10 -1.86 -18.18 5.29
C ASN A 10 -0.98 -17.76 4.10
N ILE A 11 -1.36 -16.68 3.40
CA ILE A 11 -0.60 -16.08 2.29
C ILE A 11 0.84 -15.77 2.74
N TYR A 12 1.02 -15.27 3.97
CA TYR A 12 2.36 -14.95 4.51
C TYR A 12 3.27 -16.17 4.66
N ARG A 13 2.71 -17.37 4.86
CA ARG A 13 3.48 -18.61 4.94
C ARG A 13 3.93 -19.08 3.56
N TYR A 14 3.07 -18.96 2.55
CA TYR A 14 3.44 -19.19 1.15
C TYR A 14 4.52 -18.22 0.67
N VAL A 15 4.41 -16.93 1.04
CA VAL A 15 5.41 -15.89 0.76
C VAL A 15 6.78 -16.26 1.35
N TRP A 16 6.79 -16.77 2.58
CA TRP A 16 8.01 -17.16 3.29
C TRP A 16 8.65 -18.43 2.69
N GLU A 17 7.85 -19.45 2.39
CA GLU A 17 8.30 -20.71 1.79
C GLU A 17 8.80 -20.52 0.34
N ALA A 18 8.24 -19.57 -0.41
CA ALA A 18 8.65 -19.28 -1.79
C ALA A 18 9.83 -18.31 -1.91
N SER A 19 10.11 -17.46 -0.91
CA SER A 19 11.03 -16.32 -1.06
C SER A 19 11.99 -16.05 0.10
N GLY A 20 12.04 -16.90 1.14
CA GLY A 20 12.76 -16.62 2.38
C GLY A 20 14.21 -16.10 2.23
N TRP A 21 15.00 -16.65 1.30
CA TRP A 21 16.38 -16.21 1.04
C TRP A 21 16.49 -14.84 0.36
N HIS A 22 15.50 -14.45 -0.43
CA HIS A 22 15.45 -13.14 -1.12
C HIS A 22 14.85 -12.03 -0.24
N GLN A 23 14.22 -12.37 0.89
CA GLN A 23 13.68 -11.38 1.82
C GLN A 23 14.77 -10.64 2.61
N LEU A 24 15.86 -11.31 3.00
CA LEU A 24 16.98 -10.68 3.72
C LEU A 24 17.61 -9.50 2.95
N PRO A 25 18.05 -9.66 1.68
CA PRO A 25 18.59 -8.54 0.91
C PRO A 25 17.52 -7.47 0.63
N LEU A 26 16.26 -7.86 0.47
CA LEU A 26 15.15 -6.92 0.28
C LEU A 26 14.96 -6.05 1.53
N VAL A 27 14.97 -6.63 2.73
CA VAL A 27 14.90 -5.93 4.02
C VAL A 27 16.09 -4.99 4.20
N ALA A 28 17.31 -5.46 3.93
CA ALA A 28 18.50 -4.63 4.01
C ALA A 28 18.42 -3.41 3.07
N LEU A 29 17.99 -3.64 1.83
CA LEU A 29 17.81 -2.57 0.84
C LEU A 29 16.70 -1.60 1.27
N THR A 30 15.60 -2.10 1.83
CA THR A 30 14.51 -1.28 2.39
C THR A 30 15.01 -0.38 3.53
N VAL A 31 15.80 -0.93 4.47
CA VAL A 31 16.39 -0.15 5.57
C VAL A 31 17.32 0.93 5.01
N CYS A 32 18.20 0.57 4.06
CA CYS A 32 19.07 1.54 3.39
C CYS A 32 18.28 2.67 2.73
N VAL A 33 17.25 2.37 1.94
CA VAL A 33 16.41 3.38 1.29
C VAL A 33 15.73 4.28 2.33
N SER A 34 15.21 3.69 3.41
CA SER A 34 14.51 4.45 4.45
C SER A 34 15.41 5.44 5.19
N LEU A 35 16.66 5.06 5.48
CA LEU A 35 17.64 5.94 6.11
C LEU A 35 18.12 7.03 5.13
N LEU A 36 18.24 6.68 3.85
CA LEU A 36 18.71 7.59 2.82
C LEU A 36 17.72 8.74 2.56
N GLU A 37 16.42 8.55 2.84
CA GLU A 37 15.40 9.61 2.79
C GLU A 37 15.67 10.77 3.75
N VAL A 38 16.47 10.57 4.80
CA VAL A 38 16.84 11.62 5.75
C VAL A 38 17.94 12.53 5.21
N VAL A 39 18.83 12.00 4.35
CA VAL A 39 20.02 12.72 3.91
C VAL A 39 19.69 14.02 3.14
N PRO A 40 18.71 14.05 2.21
CA PRO A 40 18.30 15.30 1.58
C PRO A 40 17.78 16.34 2.56
N LEU A 41 17.09 15.95 3.63
CA LEU A 41 16.59 16.88 4.65
C LEU A 41 17.74 17.56 5.40
N GLU A 42 18.76 16.78 5.77
CA GLU A 42 19.97 17.29 6.42
C GLU A 42 20.77 18.21 5.49
N LEU A 43 20.88 17.85 4.21
CA LEU A 43 21.55 18.70 3.22
C LEU A 43 20.79 20.01 2.99
N GLN A 44 19.46 19.98 2.88
CA GLN A 44 18.63 21.20 2.80
C GLN A 44 18.87 22.10 4.01
N ARG A 45 18.88 21.52 5.23
CA ARG A 45 19.18 22.24 6.47
C ARG A 45 20.53 22.96 6.39
N ARG A 46 21.58 22.21 6.05
CA ARG A 46 22.97 22.72 5.98
C ARG A 46 23.15 23.79 4.91
N ILE A 47 22.60 23.57 3.71
CA ILE A 47 22.64 24.54 2.61
C ILE A 47 22.06 25.88 3.08
N VAL A 48 20.87 25.86 3.68
CA VAL A 48 20.21 27.09 4.15
C VAL A 48 21.01 27.75 5.27
N ASN A 49 21.51 26.99 6.23
CA ASN A 49 22.29 27.52 7.35
C ASN A 49 23.61 28.17 6.88
N ASP A 50 24.35 27.51 5.98
CA ASP A 50 25.64 28.01 5.50
C ASP A 50 25.49 29.23 4.59
N VAL A 51 24.42 29.32 3.79
CA VAL A 51 24.08 30.53 3.02
C VAL A 51 23.89 31.72 3.96
N VAL A 52 23.13 31.53 5.04
CA VAL A 52 22.78 32.60 5.97
C VAL A 52 23.99 33.06 6.78
N LYS A 53 24.83 32.11 7.24
CA LYS A 53 26.01 32.41 8.08
C LYS A 53 27.20 32.91 7.29
N ASN A 54 27.63 32.15 6.28
CA ASN A 54 28.93 32.36 5.64
C ASN A 54 28.82 33.21 4.35
N ARG A 55 27.62 33.33 3.76
CA ARG A 55 27.36 34.04 2.51
C ARG A 55 28.31 33.66 1.35
N ASN A 56 28.90 32.47 1.40
CA ASN A 56 29.88 32.01 0.44
C ASN A 56 29.22 31.06 -0.57
N TYR A 57 29.08 31.54 -1.80
CA TYR A 57 28.44 30.83 -2.91
C TYR A 57 29.15 29.53 -3.30
N TRP A 58 30.46 29.40 -3.06
CA TRP A 58 31.20 28.19 -3.40
C TRP A 58 30.70 26.98 -2.59
N PHE A 59 30.47 27.15 -1.28
CA PHE A 59 29.93 26.08 -0.45
C PHE A 59 28.53 25.67 -0.91
N VAL A 60 27.70 26.63 -1.29
CA VAL A 60 26.36 26.36 -1.84
C VAL A 60 26.45 25.47 -3.08
N LEU A 61 27.35 25.79 -4.01
CA LEU A 61 27.56 24.98 -5.22
C LEU A 61 28.02 23.56 -4.88
N VAL A 62 28.95 23.40 -3.94
CA VAL A 62 29.43 22.09 -3.50
C VAL A 62 28.31 21.28 -2.85
N TYR A 63 27.54 21.85 -1.93
CA TYR A 63 26.42 21.15 -1.30
C TYR A 63 25.30 20.82 -2.30
N CYS A 64 25.01 21.70 -3.26
CA CYS A 64 24.07 21.40 -4.33
C CYS A 64 24.57 20.24 -5.22
N ALA A 65 25.86 20.20 -5.56
CA ALA A 65 26.44 19.09 -6.30
C ALA A 65 26.36 17.76 -5.51
N ILE A 66 26.67 17.80 -4.21
CA ILE A 66 26.49 16.64 -3.30
C ILE A 66 25.02 16.23 -3.25
N TYR A 67 24.09 17.19 -3.14
CA TYR A 67 22.65 16.94 -3.12
C TYR A 67 22.19 16.22 -4.38
N VAL A 68 22.65 16.64 -5.56
CA VAL A 68 22.37 15.94 -6.83
C VAL A 68 22.87 14.50 -6.77
N GLY A 69 24.11 14.28 -6.34
CA GLY A 69 24.68 12.93 -6.21
C GLY A 69 23.86 12.04 -5.25
N VAL A 70 23.45 12.58 -4.11
CA VAL A 70 22.63 11.89 -3.11
C VAL A 70 21.25 11.54 -3.66
N VAL A 71 20.58 12.48 -4.33
CA VAL A 71 19.25 12.23 -4.91
C VAL A 71 19.32 11.20 -6.03
N LEU A 72 20.37 11.21 -6.86
CA LEU A 72 20.57 10.18 -7.87
C LEU A 72 20.84 8.81 -7.24
N PHE A 73 21.66 8.75 -6.19
CA PHE A 73 21.92 7.52 -5.46
C PHE A 73 20.65 6.98 -4.77
N GLN A 74 19.85 7.87 -4.17
CA GLN A 74 18.56 7.54 -3.56
C GLN A 74 17.57 7.02 -4.60
N GLY A 75 17.42 7.71 -5.72
CA GLY A 75 16.56 7.29 -6.83
C GLY A 75 16.98 5.94 -7.40
N GLY A 76 18.29 5.74 -7.60
CA GLY A 76 18.86 4.47 -8.06
C GLY A 76 18.61 3.32 -7.09
N THR A 77 18.85 3.52 -5.79
CA THR A 77 18.59 2.50 -4.76
C THR A 77 17.11 2.14 -4.69
N LYS A 78 16.22 3.13 -4.76
CA LYS A 78 14.76 2.92 -4.80
C LYS A 78 14.31 2.19 -6.06
N LEU A 79 14.92 2.48 -7.21
CA LEU A 79 14.68 1.78 -8.47
C LEU A 79 15.06 0.29 -8.35
N VAL A 80 16.26 -0.01 -7.85
CA VAL A 80 16.71 -1.39 -7.62
C VAL A 80 15.77 -2.11 -6.66
N LEU A 81 15.34 -1.44 -5.58
CA LEU A 81 14.39 -2.00 -4.62
C LEU A 81 13.07 -2.38 -5.27
N ASN A 82 12.49 -1.47 -6.05
CA ASN A 82 11.21 -1.71 -6.71
C ASN A 82 11.30 -2.81 -7.78
N ILE A 83 12.37 -2.84 -8.58
CA ILE A 83 12.59 -3.90 -9.58
C ILE A 83 12.74 -5.26 -8.89
N TYR A 84 13.57 -5.34 -7.86
CA TYR A 84 13.83 -6.59 -7.14
C TYR A 84 12.57 -7.11 -6.44
N ARG A 85 11.81 -6.20 -5.80
CA ARG A 85 10.50 -6.47 -5.19
C ARG A 85 9.51 -7.06 -6.20
N ASN A 86 9.40 -6.47 -7.38
CA ASN A 86 8.49 -6.93 -8.43
C ASN A 86 8.94 -8.27 -9.02
N TRP A 87 10.24 -8.47 -9.20
CA TRP A 87 10.79 -9.74 -9.69
C TRP A 87 10.49 -10.91 -8.74
N ILE A 88 10.54 -10.68 -7.41
CA ILE A 88 10.12 -11.66 -6.41
C ILE A 88 8.63 -12.01 -6.57
N GLY A 89 7.77 -11.01 -6.77
CA GLY A 89 6.34 -11.23 -7.02
C GLY A 89 6.10 -12.07 -8.28
N GLU A 90 6.76 -11.74 -9.38
CA GLU A 90 6.66 -12.48 -10.64
C GLU A 90 7.18 -13.92 -10.54
N ASN A 91 8.24 -14.16 -9.78
CA ASN A 91 8.70 -15.52 -9.52
C ASN A 91 7.66 -16.35 -8.76
N ALA A 92 6.97 -15.74 -7.78
CA ALA A 92 5.88 -16.41 -7.08
C ALA A 92 4.69 -16.70 -8.01
N VAL A 93 4.32 -15.77 -8.90
CA VAL A 93 3.30 -15.99 -9.95
C VAL A 93 3.72 -17.13 -10.87
N ARG A 94 4.98 -17.13 -11.33
CA ARG A 94 5.52 -18.16 -12.23
C ARG A 94 5.44 -19.55 -11.61
N GLU A 95 5.83 -19.70 -10.36
CA GLU A 95 5.76 -20.97 -9.63
C GLU A 95 4.30 -21.44 -9.46
N LEU A 96 3.40 -20.52 -9.13
CA LEU A 96 1.98 -20.84 -9.00
C LEU A 96 1.38 -21.27 -10.34
N ARG A 97 1.72 -20.59 -11.45
CA ARG A 97 1.30 -20.97 -12.81
C ARG A 97 1.78 -22.38 -13.18
N ARG A 98 3.01 -22.75 -12.82
CA ARG A 98 3.55 -24.12 -13.05
C ARG A 98 2.79 -25.18 -12.26
N ARG A 99 2.47 -24.90 -10.99
CA ARG A 99 1.70 -25.83 -10.15
C ARG A 99 0.29 -26.04 -10.69
N VAL A 100 -0.38 -24.96 -11.10
CA VAL A 100 -1.72 -25.03 -11.71
C VAL A 100 -1.68 -25.84 -13.00
N HIS A 101 -0.70 -25.60 -13.87
CA HIS A 101 -0.55 -26.37 -15.10
C HIS A 101 -0.37 -27.87 -14.82
N ALA A 102 0.50 -28.24 -13.88
CA ALA A 102 0.72 -29.63 -13.50
C ALA A 102 -0.52 -30.29 -12.87
N LEU A 103 -1.33 -29.52 -12.12
CA LEU A 103 -2.60 -29.98 -11.55
C LEU A 103 -3.65 -30.25 -12.63
N VAL A 104 -3.78 -29.35 -13.61
CA VAL A 104 -4.68 -29.53 -14.76
C VAL A 104 -4.26 -30.76 -15.57
N ASP A 105 -2.98 -30.86 -15.95
CA ASP A 105 -2.45 -32.02 -16.70
C ASP A 105 -2.71 -33.36 -15.99
N SER A 106 -2.70 -33.36 -14.65
CA SER A 106 -2.98 -34.57 -13.85
C SER A 106 -4.47 -34.92 -13.73
N HIS A 107 -5.38 -33.93 -13.80
CA HIS A 107 -6.82 -34.12 -13.67
C HIS A 107 -7.53 -34.37 -15.01
N SER A 108 -6.91 -34.00 -16.14
CA SER A 108 -7.37 -34.33 -17.51
C SER A 108 -7.46 -35.82 -17.80
N MET A 109 -7.05 -36.67 -16.86
CA MET A 109 -7.21 -38.12 -16.92
C MET A 109 -8.55 -38.61 -16.33
N THR A 110 -9.38 -37.75 -15.73
CA THR A 110 -10.50 -38.23 -14.86
C THR A 110 -11.86 -37.50 -14.94
N SER A 111 -12.08 -36.45 -15.73
CA SER A 111 -13.44 -35.86 -15.83
C SER A 111 -13.80 -35.18 -17.17
N THR A 112 -15.11 -35.17 -17.41
CA THR A 112 -15.88 -34.97 -18.64
C THR A 112 -15.77 -33.57 -19.29
N GLY A 113 -15.19 -33.48 -20.50
CA GLY A 113 -15.43 -32.40 -21.48
C GLY A 113 -14.34 -31.30 -21.60
N PRO A 114 -13.76 -31.06 -22.81
CA PRO A 114 -12.68 -30.07 -23.03
C PRO A 114 -13.03 -28.61 -22.66
N GLU A 115 -14.30 -28.23 -22.77
CA GLU A 115 -14.75 -26.84 -22.51
C GLU A 115 -14.83 -26.51 -21.01
N ALA A 116 -15.19 -27.47 -20.16
CA ALA A 116 -15.28 -27.26 -18.71
C ALA A 116 -13.88 -27.16 -18.06
N GLU A 117 -12.91 -27.91 -18.58
CA GLU A 117 -11.50 -27.86 -18.18
C GLU A 117 -10.83 -26.52 -18.53
N GLY A 118 -11.06 -26.01 -19.73
CA GLY A 118 -10.49 -24.72 -20.16
C GLY A 118 -11.00 -23.53 -19.33
N VAL A 119 -12.27 -23.58 -18.89
CA VAL A 119 -12.88 -22.56 -18.04
C VAL A 119 -12.37 -22.64 -16.60
N GLN A 120 -12.25 -23.83 -16.02
CA GLN A 120 -11.68 -23.99 -14.67
C GLN A 120 -10.20 -23.59 -14.62
N ALA A 121 -9.40 -23.99 -15.60
CA ALA A 121 -7.99 -23.60 -15.67
C ALA A 121 -7.82 -22.08 -15.83
N SER A 122 -8.64 -21.44 -16.69
CA SER A 122 -8.61 -19.98 -16.87
C SER A 122 -9.10 -19.21 -15.64
N MET A 123 -10.07 -19.74 -14.90
CA MET A 123 -10.57 -19.15 -13.66
C MET A 123 -9.52 -19.22 -12.55
N ILE A 124 -8.83 -20.36 -12.40
CA ILE A 124 -7.74 -20.52 -11.44
C ILE A 124 -6.57 -19.58 -11.80
N VAL A 125 -6.20 -19.46 -13.08
CA VAL A 125 -5.14 -18.54 -13.52
C VAL A 125 -5.50 -17.06 -13.27
N ALA A 126 -6.75 -16.66 -13.55
CA ALA A 126 -7.24 -15.29 -13.31
C ALA A 126 -7.38 -14.96 -11.81
N GLU A 127 -7.64 -15.96 -10.96
CA GLU A 127 -7.72 -15.80 -9.51
C GLU A 127 -6.36 -15.84 -8.79
N VAL A 128 -5.33 -16.39 -9.44
CA VAL A 128 -3.95 -16.53 -8.95
C VAL A 128 -3.11 -15.26 -9.12
N GLU A 129 -3.33 -14.51 -10.20
CA GLU A 129 -2.56 -13.31 -10.56
C GLU A 129 -2.56 -12.21 -9.47
N PRO A 130 -3.68 -11.91 -8.79
CA PRO A 130 -3.70 -10.97 -7.68
C PRO A 130 -2.89 -11.42 -6.45
N VAL A 131 -2.72 -12.74 -6.27
CA VAL A 131 -2.04 -13.31 -5.10
C VAL A 131 -0.52 -13.16 -5.23
N GLY A 132 0.04 -13.41 -6.42
CA GLY A 132 1.49 -13.30 -6.63
C GLY A 132 2.00 -11.85 -6.71
N SER A 133 1.20 -10.91 -7.24
CA SER A 133 1.50 -9.47 -7.16
C SER A 133 1.54 -8.98 -5.70
N PHE A 134 0.64 -9.49 -4.85
CA PHE A 134 0.63 -9.16 -3.42
C PHE A 134 1.83 -9.76 -2.67
N VAL A 135 2.33 -10.95 -3.07
CA VAL A 135 3.47 -11.61 -2.41
C VAL A 135 4.73 -10.74 -2.42
N GLY A 136 5.09 -10.16 -3.56
CA GLY A 136 6.30 -9.31 -3.69
C GLY A 136 6.23 -8.02 -2.86
N GLY A 137 5.06 -7.37 -2.82
CA GLY A 137 4.84 -6.11 -2.08
C GLY A 137 4.48 -6.29 -0.60
N SER A 138 3.96 -7.45 -0.21
CA SER A 138 3.31 -7.65 1.10
C SER A 138 4.20 -7.34 2.31
N VAL A 139 5.50 -7.63 2.25
CA VAL A 139 6.40 -7.42 3.40
C VAL A 139 7.23 -6.14 3.24
N SER A 140 7.74 -5.90 2.03
CA SER A 140 8.69 -4.83 1.77
C SER A 140 8.05 -3.44 1.74
N GLU A 141 6.81 -3.32 1.28
CA GLU A 141 6.09 -2.05 1.22
C GLU A 141 5.76 -1.47 2.59
N PRO A 142 5.08 -2.19 3.51
CA PRO A 142 4.84 -1.65 4.85
C PRO A 142 6.15 -1.41 5.61
N LEU A 143 7.16 -2.27 5.42
CA LEU A 143 8.47 -2.08 6.04
C LEU A 143 9.17 -0.82 5.52
N LEU A 144 9.09 -0.54 4.22
CA LEU A 144 9.66 0.66 3.62
C LEU A 144 8.95 1.90 4.14
N GLN A 145 7.62 1.94 4.06
CA GLN A 145 6.87 3.12 4.48
C GLN A 145 7.02 3.38 5.98
N ALA A 146 6.94 2.34 6.82
CA ALA A 146 7.20 2.46 8.25
C ALA A 146 8.64 2.87 8.54
N GLY A 147 9.62 2.32 7.81
CA GLY A 147 11.02 2.70 7.93
C GLY A 147 11.26 4.17 7.61
N ILE A 148 10.65 4.70 6.54
CA ILE A 148 10.74 6.11 6.16
C ILE A 148 10.10 6.98 7.24
N LEU A 149 8.88 6.64 7.68
CA LEU A 149 8.19 7.37 8.76
C LEU A 149 9.05 7.42 10.03
N CYS A 150 9.59 6.28 10.48
CA CYS A 150 10.46 6.21 11.66
C CYS A 150 11.73 7.02 11.48
N SER A 151 12.38 6.94 10.32
CA SER A 151 13.64 7.64 10.03
C SER A 151 13.44 9.16 9.99
N VAL A 152 12.37 9.62 9.34
CA VAL A 152 12.04 11.06 9.27
C VAL A 152 11.61 11.59 10.63
N LEU A 153 10.79 10.86 11.39
CA LEU A 153 10.42 11.23 12.76
C LEU A 153 11.64 11.30 13.68
N ALA A 154 12.52 10.30 13.63
CA ALA A 154 13.77 10.29 14.40
C ALA A 154 14.66 11.49 14.04
N TYR A 155 14.78 11.81 12.75
CA TYR A 155 15.48 13.00 12.29
C TYR A 155 14.85 14.29 12.82
N MET A 156 13.53 14.44 12.76
CA MET A 156 12.84 15.62 13.27
C MET A 156 13.09 15.80 14.78
N ILE A 157 13.02 14.72 15.57
CA ILE A 157 13.33 14.74 17.00
C ILE A 157 14.79 15.14 17.24
N HIS A 158 15.72 14.65 16.40
CA HIS A 158 17.13 15.01 16.46
C HIS A 158 17.39 16.49 16.13
N VAL A 159 16.63 17.09 15.20
CA VAL A 159 16.76 18.51 14.84
C VAL A 159 16.23 19.41 15.96
N ASP A 160 14.99 19.20 16.40
CA ASP A 160 14.41 19.93 17.52
C ASP A 160 13.19 19.19 18.11
N VAL A 161 13.26 18.88 19.41
CA VAL A 161 12.21 18.10 20.10
C VAL A 161 10.88 18.86 20.21
N ARG A 162 10.91 20.19 20.32
CA ARG A 162 9.69 20.99 20.53
C ARG A 162 8.88 21.09 19.25
N MET A 163 9.55 21.35 18.13
CA MET A 163 8.96 21.33 16.81
C MET A 163 8.45 19.93 16.44
N ALA A 164 9.21 18.87 16.76
CA ALA A 164 8.76 17.50 16.55
C ALA A 164 7.48 17.18 17.36
N GLY A 165 7.39 17.67 18.59
CA GLY A 165 6.18 17.54 19.43
C GLY A 165 4.93 18.11 18.77
N ILE A 166 5.04 19.28 18.11
CA ILE A 166 3.91 19.90 17.41
C ILE A 166 3.54 19.14 16.13
N ALA A 167 4.54 18.71 15.35
CA ALA A 167 4.28 17.88 14.18
C ALA A 167 3.52 16.59 14.58
N ILE A 168 3.96 15.92 15.65
CA ILE A 168 3.31 14.73 16.19
C ILE A 168 1.90 15.04 16.70
N LEU A 169 1.70 16.16 17.43
CA LEU A 169 0.40 16.57 17.96
C LEU A 169 -0.67 16.62 16.87
N PHE A 170 -0.35 17.24 15.74
CA PHE A 170 -1.29 17.35 14.61
C PHE A 170 -1.34 16.07 13.76
N PHE A 171 -0.32 15.23 13.79
CA PHE A 171 -0.31 13.91 13.14
C PHE A 171 -1.16 12.86 13.86
N ILE A 172 -1.18 12.83 15.20
CA ILE A 172 -1.91 11.82 16.01
C ILE A 172 -3.38 11.67 15.61
N PRO A 173 -4.18 12.74 15.41
CA PRO A 173 -5.55 12.61 14.93
C PRO A 173 -5.69 11.78 13.65
N GLN A 174 -4.71 11.86 12.74
CA GLN A 174 -4.70 11.07 11.50
C GLN A 174 -4.68 9.57 11.78
N LEU A 175 -3.95 9.12 12.81
CA LEU A 175 -3.90 7.71 13.21
C LEU A 175 -5.27 7.16 13.64
N ILE A 176 -6.19 8.04 14.05
CA ILE A 176 -7.51 7.65 14.52
C ILE A 176 -8.54 7.77 13.39
N PHE A 177 -8.71 8.95 12.79
CA PHE A 177 -9.82 9.13 11.84
C PHE A 177 -9.61 8.34 10.53
N VAL A 178 -8.36 8.19 10.07
CA VAL A 178 -8.06 7.49 8.81
C VAL A 178 -8.54 6.03 8.85
N PRO A 179 -8.15 5.19 9.83
CA PRO A 179 -8.67 3.83 9.87
C PRO A 179 -10.19 3.79 10.06
N LEU A 180 -10.79 4.66 10.89
CA LEU A 180 -12.24 4.69 11.06
C LEU A 180 -12.99 4.92 9.74
N MET A 181 -12.54 5.92 8.96
CA MET A 181 -13.13 6.24 7.65
C MET A 181 -12.88 5.14 6.62
N GLN A 182 -11.69 4.52 6.66
CA GLN A 182 -11.37 3.38 5.79
C GLN A 182 -12.27 2.17 6.07
N HIS A 183 -12.54 1.86 7.34
CA HIS A 183 -13.45 0.78 7.72
C HIS A 183 -14.90 1.07 7.27
N ALA A 184 -15.35 2.32 7.39
CA ALA A 184 -16.66 2.74 6.91
C ALA A 184 -16.78 2.61 5.38
N MET A 185 -15.74 3.02 4.65
CA MET A 185 -15.66 2.90 3.20
C MET A 185 -15.63 1.43 2.76
N ASN A 186 -14.77 0.61 3.37
CA ASN A 186 -14.66 -0.83 3.08
C ASN A 186 -15.97 -1.59 3.34
N ARG A 187 -16.73 -1.21 4.37
CA ARG A 187 -18.07 -1.77 4.60
C ARG A 187 -19.03 -1.44 3.45
N ARG A 188 -19.05 -0.18 2.99
CA ARG A 188 -19.90 0.23 1.85
C ARG A 188 -19.48 -0.43 0.54
N THR A 189 -18.19 -0.56 0.29
CA THR A 189 -17.66 -1.26 -0.90
C THR A 189 -18.08 -2.73 -0.92
N ARG A 190 -18.04 -3.42 0.23
CA ARG A 190 -18.50 -4.82 0.33
C ARG A 190 -19.99 -4.98 0.00
N VAL A 191 -20.84 -4.08 0.50
CA VAL A 191 -22.27 -4.09 0.19
C VAL A 191 -22.51 -3.78 -1.29
N ARG A 192 -21.80 -2.78 -1.84
CA ARG A 192 -21.87 -2.40 -3.26
C ARG A 192 -21.57 -3.60 -4.17
N VAL A 193 -20.47 -4.32 -3.92
CA VAL A 193 -20.06 -5.48 -4.72
C VAL A 193 -21.13 -6.58 -4.69
N ARG A 194 -21.74 -6.84 -3.53
CA ARG A 194 -22.82 -7.84 -3.42
C ARG A 194 -24.04 -7.46 -4.26
N ILE A 195 -24.45 -6.19 -4.23
CA ILE A 195 -25.60 -5.70 -5.01
C ILE A 195 -25.30 -5.75 -6.51
N ILE A 196 -24.10 -5.34 -6.94
CA ILE A 196 -23.69 -5.44 -8.35
C ILE A 196 -23.72 -6.89 -8.83
N ARG A 197 -23.24 -7.84 -8.01
CA ARG A 197 -23.28 -9.27 -8.37
C ARG A 197 -24.72 -9.78 -8.53
N GLN A 198 -25.64 -9.36 -7.66
CA GLN A 198 -27.06 -9.71 -7.77
C GLN A 198 -27.70 -9.12 -9.03
N LEU A 199 -27.32 -7.90 -9.40
CA LEU A 199 -27.75 -7.24 -10.63
C LEU A 199 -27.19 -7.95 -11.87
N SER A 200 -25.94 -8.42 -11.83
CA SER A 200 -25.37 -9.21 -12.93
C SER A 200 -26.11 -10.54 -13.14
N VAL A 201 -26.53 -11.21 -12.07
CA VAL A 201 -27.33 -12.44 -12.17
C VAL A 201 -28.70 -12.17 -12.78
N SER A 202 -29.39 -11.10 -12.35
CA SER A 202 -30.72 -10.77 -12.90
C SER A 202 -30.68 -10.41 -14.38
N VAL A 203 -29.63 -9.72 -14.85
CA VAL A 203 -29.44 -9.41 -16.27
C VAL A 203 -29.25 -10.67 -17.11
N VAL A 204 -28.53 -11.68 -16.60
CA VAL A 204 -28.27 -12.94 -17.31
C VAL A 204 -29.51 -13.83 -17.37
N GLU A 205 -30.35 -13.82 -16.33
CA GLU A 205 -31.59 -14.61 -16.26
C GLU A 205 -32.69 -14.12 -17.23
N GLY A 206 -32.46 -13.01 -17.95
CA GLY A 206 -33.35 -12.49 -19.00
C GLY A 206 -34.49 -11.60 -18.50
N GLY A 207 -34.75 -10.50 -19.21
CA GLY A 207 -35.80 -9.51 -18.93
C GLY A 207 -37.19 -9.93 -19.42
N GLY A 208 -38.24 -9.39 -18.77
CA GLY A 208 -39.64 -9.66 -19.13
C GLY A 208 -40.64 -9.66 -17.96
N ASP A 209 -40.17 -9.50 -16.71
CA ASP A 209 -41.01 -9.43 -15.52
C ASP A 209 -40.94 -8.04 -14.88
N ALA A 210 -42.06 -7.31 -14.87
CA ALA A 210 -42.16 -5.96 -14.31
C ALA A 210 -41.89 -5.89 -12.80
N ALA A 211 -41.92 -7.02 -12.08
CA ALA A 211 -41.47 -7.10 -10.70
C ALA A 211 -39.93 -7.10 -10.59
N ARG A 212 -39.23 -7.76 -11.52
CA ARG A 212 -37.76 -7.77 -11.61
C ARG A 212 -37.20 -6.41 -11.98
N ASP A 213 -37.78 -5.73 -12.97
CA ASP A 213 -37.30 -4.40 -13.40
C ASP A 213 -37.35 -3.39 -12.24
N ARG A 214 -38.43 -3.39 -11.46
CA ARG A 214 -38.55 -2.53 -10.25
C ARG A 214 -37.53 -2.91 -9.18
N ALA A 215 -37.23 -4.19 -9.01
CA ALA A 215 -36.21 -4.63 -8.06
C ALA A 215 -34.81 -4.18 -8.52
N ASP A 216 -34.52 -4.25 -9.81
CA ASP A 216 -33.24 -3.83 -10.38
C ASP A 216 -33.05 -2.31 -10.32
N ASP A 217 -34.08 -1.51 -10.59
CA ASP A 217 -34.05 -0.06 -10.36
C ASP A 217 -33.71 0.28 -8.90
N SER A 218 -34.33 -0.40 -7.94
CA SER A 218 -34.05 -0.19 -6.52
C SER A 218 -32.60 -0.56 -6.14
N ARG A 219 -32.03 -1.57 -6.81
CA ARG A 219 -30.63 -1.99 -6.62
C ARG A 219 -29.68 -0.97 -7.21
N ILE A 220 -29.98 -0.43 -8.40
CA ILE A 220 -29.19 0.63 -9.06
C ILE A 220 -29.14 1.87 -8.17
N GLU A 221 -30.29 2.33 -7.66
CA GLU A 221 -30.36 3.48 -6.76
C GLU A 221 -29.56 3.22 -5.48
N ARG A 222 -29.65 2.02 -4.91
CA ARG A 222 -28.86 1.66 -3.73
C ARG A 222 -27.35 1.64 -4.01
N VAL A 223 -26.92 1.21 -5.20
CA VAL A 223 -25.52 1.31 -5.63
C VAL A 223 -25.08 2.77 -5.74
N PHE A 224 -25.92 3.63 -6.31
CA PHE A 224 -25.65 5.06 -6.39
C PHE A 224 -25.44 5.69 -5.00
N GLN A 225 -26.35 5.44 -4.05
CA GLN A 225 -26.24 5.94 -2.68
C GLN A 225 -24.98 5.42 -1.95
N LEU A 226 -24.62 4.16 -2.18
CA LEU A 226 -23.39 3.57 -1.64
C LEU A 226 -22.15 4.27 -2.21
N ASN A 227 -22.11 4.50 -3.53
CA ASN A 227 -21.02 5.20 -4.20
C ASN A 227 -20.88 6.64 -3.70
N MET A 228 -21.98 7.39 -3.63
CA MET A 228 -21.96 8.76 -3.12
C MET A 228 -21.47 8.81 -1.67
N GLY A 229 -21.87 7.82 -0.87
CA GLY A 229 -21.35 7.60 0.46
C GLY A 229 -19.85 7.38 0.54
N ILE A 230 -19.33 6.51 -0.32
CA ILE A 230 -17.89 6.23 -0.44
C ILE A 230 -17.13 7.51 -0.83
N TYR A 231 -17.65 8.28 -1.79
CA TYR A 231 -17.04 9.55 -2.20
C TYR A 231 -17.03 10.58 -1.07
N ARG A 232 -18.11 10.73 -0.31
CA ARG A 232 -18.14 11.62 0.87
C ARG A 232 -17.06 11.24 1.87
N PHE A 233 -16.92 9.96 2.23
CA PHE A 233 -15.83 9.53 3.12
C PHE A 233 -14.44 9.77 2.52
N LYS A 234 -14.22 9.44 1.24
CA LYS A 234 -12.93 9.63 0.57
C LYS A 234 -12.50 11.10 0.58
N PHE A 235 -13.38 12.01 0.14
CA PHE A 235 -13.04 13.42 0.06
C PHE A 235 -12.97 14.09 1.42
N SER A 236 -13.80 13.70 2.39
CA SER A 236 -13.65 14.14 3.77
C SER A 236 -12.31 13.67 4.35
N MET A 237 -11.90 12.42 4.13
CA MET A 237 -10.61 11.90 4.62
C MET A 237 -9.45 12.69 4.02
N ASN A 238 -9.45 12.90 2.70
CA ASN A 238 -8.43 13.70 2.02
C ASN A 238 -8.37 15.13 2.56
N PHE A 239 -9.53 15.75 2.80
CA PHE A 239 -9.61 17.08 3.39
C PHE A 239 -9.01 17.11 4.81
N LEU A 240 -9.38 16.18 5.68
CA LEU A 240 -8.84 16.10 7.05
C LEU A 240 -7.32 15.82 7.06
N MET A 241 -6.83 14.94 6.17
CA MET A 241 -5.40 14.68 6.02
C MET A 241 -4.66 15.94 5.61
N ASN A 242 -5.11 16.62 4.55
CA ASN A 242 -4.49 17.86 4.08
C ASN A 242 -4.56 18.97 5.15
N LEU A 243 -5.71 19.13 5.83
CA LEU A 243 -5.86 20.09 6.92
C LEU A 243 -4.86 19.83 8.04
N SER A 244 -4.70 18.57 8.45
CA SER A 244 -3.71 18.20 9.47
C SER A 244 -2.28 18.49 9.01
N THR A 245 -1.92 18.15 7.76
CA THR A 245 -0.59 18.49 7.21
C THR A 245 -0.35 20.00 7.17
N GLN A 246 -1.33 20.81 6.79
CA GLN A 246 -1.20 22.26 6.81
C GLN A 246 -1.07 22.81 8.24
N LEU A 247 -1.81 22.25 9.21
CA LEU A 247 -1.65 22.61 10.62
C LEU A 247 -0.26 22.24 11.16
N GLN A 248 0.32 21.11 10.73
CA GLN A 248 1.71 20.75 11.05
C GLN A 248 2.69 21.80 10.49
N ILE A 249 2.53 22.20 9.22
CA ILE A 249 3.39 23.22 8.59
C ILE A 249 3.23 24.57 9.29
N ILE A 250 2.01 25.03 9.54
CA ILE A 250 1.74 26.28 10.26
C ILE A 250 2.35 26.24 11.67
N GLY A 251 2.15 25.14 12.40
CA GLY A 251 2.73 24.94 13.72
C GLY A 251 4.26 24.95 13.69
N ALA A 252 4.85 24.30 12.68
CA ALA A 252 6.29 24.28 12.47
C ALA A 252 6.84 25.68 12.14
N LEU A 253 6.16 26.45 11.29
CA LEU A 253 6.55 27.82 10.97
C LEU A 253 6.41 28.75 12.18
N ALA A 254 5.32 28.65 12.95
CA ALA A 254 5.09 29.50 14.11
C ALA A 254 6.12 29.26 15.23
N VAL A 255 6.33 28.00 15.61
CA VAL A 255 7.31 27.65 16.66
C VAL A 255 8.74 27.74 16.16
N GLY A 256 8.98 27.38 14.90
CA GLY A 256 10.28 27.56 14.25
C GLY A 256 10.68 29.03 14.20
N ALA A 257 9.80 29.93 13.80
CA ALA A 257 10.07 31.37 13.78
C ALA A 257 10.39 31.90 15.19
N TRP A 258 9.61 31.52 16.20
CA TRP A 258 9.89 31.88 17.59
C TRP A 258 11.25 31.34 18.08
N ALA A 259 11.60 30.09 17.74
CA ALA A 259 12.87 29.48 18.11
C ALA A 259 14.07 30.15 17.40
N VAL A 260 13.91 30.54 16.14
CA VAL A 260 14.94 31.28 15.37
C VAL A 260 15.16 32.67 15.95
N ILE A 261 14.10 33.41 16.28
CA ILE A 261 14.21 34.75 16.89
C ILE A 261 14.96 34.67 18.22
N ASN A 262 14.72 33.61 19.01
CA ASN A 262 15.39 33.38 20.29
C ASN A 262 16.78 32.73 20.17
N GLN A 263 17.33 32.59 18.96
CA GLN A 263 18.65 31.98 18.70
C GLN A 263 18.77 30.51 19.18
N GLN A 264 17.64 29.79 19.28
CA GLN A 264 17.60 28.38 19.70
C GLN A 264 17.62 27.41 18.51
N LEU A 265 17.29 27.90 17.32
CA LEU A 265 17.25 27.12 16.10
C LEU A 265 17.75 27.97 14.93
N GLU A 266 18.41 27.34 13.97
CA GLU A 266 18.80 28.00 12.72
C GLU A 266 17.67 27.91 11.69
N ILE A 267 17.64 28.85 10.72
CA ILE A 267 16.58 28.94 9.70
C ILE A 267 16.43 27.64 8.90
N GLY A 268 17.54 26.97 8.59
CA GLY A 268 17.52 25.68 7.91
C GLY A 268 16.83 24.58 8.71
N GLY A 269 16.78 24.69 10.04
CA GLY A 269 15.99 23.78 10.88
C GLY A 269 14.50 23.86 10.53
N VAL A 270 13.96 25.06 10.41
CA VAL A 270 12.56 25.29 10.02
C VAL A 270 12.29 24.73 8.62
N VAL A 271 13.19 24.99 7.66
CA VAL A 271 13.08 24.45 6.29
C VAL A 271 13.07 22.92 6.29
N ALA A 272 13.99 22.30 7.06
CA ALA A 272 14.07 20.85 7.18
C ALA A 272 12.79 20.25 7.79
N PHE A 273 12.17 20.94 8.74
CA PHE A 273 10.88 20.54 9.32
C PHE A 273 9.74 20.58 8.31
N VAL A 274 9.62 21.68 7.55
CA VAL A 274 8.59 21.80 6.51
C VAL A 274 8.76 20.70 5.45
N SER A 275 10.00 20.47 4.99
CA SER A 275 10.31 19.37 4.07
C SER A 275 10.05 17.99 4.69
N GLY A 276 10.37 17.81 5.97
CA GLY A 276 10.18 16.55 6.70
C GLY A 276 8.71 16.16 6.85
N ILE A 277 7.83 17.13 7.13
CA ILE A 277 6.38 16.92 7.22
C ILE A 277 5.82 16.38 5.89
N SER A 278 6.25 16.94 4.75
CA SER A 278 5.85 16.43 3.44
C SER A 278 6.34 14.99 3.22
N ARG A 279 7.57 14.65 3.65
CA ARG A 279 8.12 13.29 3.58
C ARG A 279 7.44 12.27 4.50
N ILE A 280 6.67 12.73 5.49
CA ILE A 280 5.82 11.85 6.33
C ILE A 280 4.47 11.60 5.66
N THR A 281 3.91 12.60 4.99
CA THR A 281 2.53 12.55 4.48
C THR A 281 2.37 11.50 3.37
N ASP A 282 3.32 11.40 2.44
CA ASP A 282 3.22 10.44 1.32
C ASP A 282 3.31 8.97 1.79
N PRO A 283 4.33 8.56 2.58
CA PRO A 283 4.42 7.21 3.12
C PRO A 283 3.24 6.80 3.99
N TRP A 284 2.69 7.74 4.75
CA TRP A 284 1.50 7.50 5.56
C TRP A 284 0.29 7.14 4.69
N GLY A 285 0.06 7.90 3.61
CA GLY A 285 -1.00 7.60 2.64
C GLY A 285 -0.82 6.22 1.99
N ASP A 286 0.41 5.88 1.62
CA ASP A 286 0.74 4.58 1.03
C ASP A 286 0.52 3.42 2.01
N LEU A 287 0.89 3.59 3.28
CA LEU A 287 0.67 2.57 4.32
C LEU A 287 -0.82 2.31 4.54
N VAL A 288 -1.64 3.38 4.54
CA VAL A 288 -3.10 3.28 4.64
C VAL A 288 -3.71 2.56 3.44
N ASN A 289 -3.22 2.85 2.24
CA ASN A 289 -3.62 2.16 1.01
C ASN A 289 -3.23 0.68 1.05
N TYR A 290 -2.01 0.37 1.48
CA TYR A 290 -1.53 -0.99 1.66
C TYR A 290 -2.44 -1.80 2.60
N PHE A 291 -2.77 -1.28 3.79
CA PHE A 291 -3.67 -1.98 4.71
C PHE A 291 -5.08 -2.17 4.14
N ARG A 292 -5.56 -1.24 3.31
CA ARG A 292 -6.84 -1.42 2.59
C ARG A 292 -6.73 -2.58 1.61
N ASP A 293 -5.69 -2.61 0.79
CA ASP A 293 -5.54 -3.58 -0.28
C ASP A 293 -5.26 -4.98 0.29
N ALA A 294 -4.50 -5.06 1.38
CA ALA A 294 -4.30 -6.29 2.16
C ALA A 294 -5.63 -6.88 2.68
N ASN A 295 -6.48 -6.06 3.29
CA ASN A 295 -7.79 -6.50 3.77
C ASN A 295 -8.69 -7.01 2.63
N ILE A 296 -8.65 -6.35 1.46
CA ILE A 296 -9.42 -6.78 0.28
C ILE A 296 -8.88 -8.10 -0.25
N ASN A 297 -7.57 -8.22 -0.39
CA ASN A 297 -6.92 -9.42 -0.93
C ASN A 297 -7.08 -10.62 0.00
N GLN A 298 -7.05 -10.42 1.32
CA GLN A 298 -7.30 -11.48 2.30
C GLN A 298 -8.74 -12.01 2.22
N VAL A 299 -9.72 -11.12 2.00
CA VAL A 299 -11.12 -11.53 1.77
C VAL A 299 -11.26 -12.29 0.45
N LYS A 300 -10.62 -11.83 -0.64
CA LYS A 300 -10.63 -12.54 -1.92
C LYS A 300 -10.00 -13.93 -1.80
N PHE A 301 -8.84 -14.04 -1.14
CA PHE A 301 -8.16 -15.31 -0.91
C PHE A 301 -8.99 -16.26 -0.05
N GLY A 302 -9.69 -15.75 0.97
CA GLY A 302 -10.62 -16.55 1.76
C GLY A 302 -11.76 -17.15 0.93
N LEU A 303 -12.37 -16.35 0.05
CA LEU A 303 -13.42 -16.82 -0.85
C LEU A 303 -12.92 -17.90 -1.83
N LEU A 304 -11.72 -17.71 -2.37
CA LEU A 304 -11.00 -18.67 -3.20
C LEU A 304 -10.77 -20.00 -2.47
N ARG A 305 -10.22 -19.94 -1.26
CA ARG A 305 -9.96 -21.11 -0.41
C ARG A 305 -11.25 -21.86 -0.11
N ASP A 306 -12.32 -21.14 0.23
CA ASP A 306 -13.59 -21.75 0.59
C ASP A 306 -14.25 -22.41 -0.62
N ALA A 307 -14.12 -21.84 -1.83
CA ALA A 307 -14.58 -22.44 -3.08
C ALA A 307 -13.79 -23.72 -3.44
N VAL A 308 -12.45 -23.67 -3.34
CA VAL A 308 -11.57 -24.82 -3.60
C VAL A 308 -11.82 -25.96 -2.60
N ASN A 309 -11.99 -25.64 -1.31
CA ASN A 309 -12.28 -26.64 -0.28
C ASN A 309 -13.67 -27.25 -0.41
N GLN A 310 -14.68 -26.49 -0.88
CA GLN A 310 -16.00 -27.04 -1.17
C GLN A 310 -15.97 -28.00 -2.36
N GLN A 311 -15.16 -27.73 -3.39
CA GLN A 311 -14.97 -28.65 -4.51
C GLN A 311 -14.19 -29.91 -4.11
N ALA A 312 -13.20 -29.80 -3.22
CA ALA A 312 -12.47 -30.96 -2.70
C ALA A 312 -13.30 -31.84 -1.74
N ALA A 313 -14.35 -31.28 -1.12
CA ALA A 313 -15.26 -31.99 -0.22
C ALA A 313 -16.53 -32.54 -0.91
N ALA A 314 -16.74 -32.24 -2.20
CA ALA A 314 -17.81 -32.86 -2.97
C ALA A 314 -17.44 -34.34 -3.19
N PRO A 315 -18.27 -35.30 -2.74
CA PRO A 315 -17.99 -36.71 -3.01
C PRO A 315 -17.95 -36.91 -4.52
N ALA A 316 -16.90 -37.58 -5.01
CA ALA A 316 -16.87 -38.07 -6.37
C ALA A 316 -18.20 -38.81 -6.61
N ALA A 317 -19.05 -38.24 -7.46
CA ALA A 317 -20.31 -38.86 -7.82
C ALA A 317 -19.96 -40.19 -8.49
N ALA A 318 -20.22 -41.28 -7.76
CA ALA A 318 -20.20 -42.64 -8.27
C ALA A 318 -21.40 -42.90 -9.17
#